data_AF-A0A4Z0P6Y7-F1
#
_entry.id   AF-A0A4Z0P6Y7-F1
#
_cell.length_a   1.000
_cell.length_b   1.000
_cell.length_c   1.000
_cell.angle_alpha   90.00
_cell.angle_beta   90.00
_cell.angle_gamma   90.00
#
_symmetry.space_group_name_H-M   'P 1'
#
loop_
_entity.id
_entity.type
_entity.pdbx_description
1 polymer ?
#
loop_
_entity_poly.entity_id
_entity_poly.type
_entity_poly.pdbx_seq_one_letter_code
_entity_poly.pdbx_strand_id
1 'polypeptide(L)' 'MRWLPSFVTLFLIFVAGLVMQVGGILMNINTLPTSTSFALATYVRLLGLLLMVIGPLLIALKFFSRLDKKS' A
#
# COMPACT_ATOMS: atom_id res chain seq x y z
N MET A 1 7.26 -7.03 19.90
CA MET A 1 7.73 -6.02 18.91
C MET A 1 8.70 -6.54 17.86
N ARG A 2 9.28 -7.76 17.98
CA ARG A 2 10.18 -8.34 16.95
C ARG A 2 9.52 -8.56 15.57
N TRP A 3 8.19 -8.48 15.48
CA TRP A 3 7.42 -8.75 14.27
C TRP A 3 6.99 -7.51 13.46
N LEU A 4 7.12 -6.28 14.00
CA LEU A 4 6.70 -5.07 13.27
C LEU A 4 7.88 -4.53 12.44
N PRO A 5 7.76 -4.44 11.10
CA PRO A 5 8.83 -3.98 10.22
C PRO A 5 9.37 -2.60 10.61
N SER A 6 10.57 -2.26 10.14
CA SER A 6 11.15 -0.93 10.38
C SER A 6 10.22 0.19 9.86
N PHE A 7 10.32 1.40 10.44
CA PHE A 7 9.51 2.53 9.97
C PHE A 7 9.76 2.80 8.48
N VAL A 8 11.02 2.69 8.06
CA VAL A 8 11.45 2.83 6.66
C VAL A 8 10.80 1.75 5.80
N THR A 9 10.78 0.50 6.25
CA THR A 9 10.13 -0.60 5.51
C THR A 9 8.63 -0.36 5.33
N LEU A 10 7.93 0.09 6.37
CA LEU A 10 6.50 0.42 6.29
C LEU A 10 6.24 1.61 5.36
N PHE A 11 7.12 2.61 5.36
CA PHE A 11 7.07 3.73 4.43
C PHE A 11 7.28 3.27 2.98
N LEU A 12 8.26 2.40 2.73
CA LEU A 12 8.49 1.83 1.40
C LEU A 12 7.32 0.99 0.90
N ILE A 13 6.64 0.25 1.78
CA ILE A 13 5.40 -0.46 1.45
C ILE A 13 4.29 0.51 1.01
N PHE A 14 4.14 1.62 1.73
CA PHE A 14 3.19 2.67 1.34
C PHE A 14 3.53 3.28 -0.03
N VAL A 15 4.81 3.60 -0.27
CA VAL A 15 5.27 4.14 -1.56
C VAL A 15 5.04 3.14 -2.70
N ALA A 16 5.34 1.85 -2.47
CA ALA A 16 5.06 0.80 -3.44
C ALA A 16 3.56 0.71 -3.75
N GLY A 17 2.70 0.80 -2.74
CA GLY A 17 1.25 0.87 -2.92
C GLY A 17 0.81 2.06 -3.76
N LEU A 18 1.41 3.23 -3.53
CA LEU A 18 1.14 4.45 -4.29
C LEU A 18 1.57 4.32 -5.75
N VAL A 19 2.75 3.74 -6.00
CA VAL A 19 3.24 3.46 -7.36
C VAL A 19 2.31 2.49 -8.09
N MET A 20 1.87 1.41 -7.42
CA MET A 20 0.90 0.46 -8.00
C MET A 20 -0.43 1.13 -8.30
N GLN A 21 -0.90 2.03 -7.42
CA GLN A 21 -2.15 2.74 -7.63
C GLN A 21 -2.08 3.68 -8.83
N VAL A 22 -1.03 4.50 -8.93
CA VAL A 22 -0.84 5.43 -10.05
C VAL A 22 -0.58 4.66 -11.35
N GLY A 23 0.30 3.66 -11.34
CA GLY A 23 0.59 2.83 -12.51
C GLY A 23 -0.65 2.08 -13.01
N GLY A 24 -1.44 1.54 -12.09
CA GLY A 24 -2.70 0.88 -12.41
C GLY A 24 -3.74 1.84 -13.01
N ILE A 25 -3.82 3.09 -12.54
CA ILE A 25 -4.68 4.12 -13.16
C ILE A 25 -4.21 4.41 -14.60
N LEU A 26 -2.92 4.61 -14.80
CA LEU A 26 -2.34 4.91 -16.12
C LEU A 26 -2.55 3.77 -17.13
N MET A 27 -2.47 2.51 -16.68
CA MET A 27 -2.83 1.36 -17.52
C MET A 27 -4.32 1.37 -17.87
N ASN A 28 -5.18 1.63 -16.88
CA ASN A 28 -6.63 1.56 -17.05
C ASN A 28 -7.14 2.58 -18.08
N ILE A 29 -6.57 3.80 -18.10
CA ILE A 29 -6.90 4.88 -19.04
C ILE A 29 -6.70 4.45 -20.51
N ASN A 30 -5.77 3.55 -20.79
CA ASN A 30 -5.39 3.14 -22.14
C ASN A 30 -5.95 1.78 -22.55
N THR A 31 -6.81 1.16 -21.73
CA THR A 31 -7.32 -0.21 -21.98
C THR A 31 -8.83 -0.26 -21.98
N LEU A 32 -9.41 -1.01 -22.92
CA LEU A 32 -10.86 -1.22 -23.00
C LEU A 32 -11.37 -2.02 -21.79
N PRO A 33 -12.58 -1.72 -21.26
CA PRO A 33 -13.13 -2.38 -20.05
C PRO A 33 -13.24 -3.90 -20.11
N THR A 34 -13.40 -4.45 -21.32
CA THR A 34 -13.55 -5.90 -21.55
C THR A 34 -12.21 -6.62 -21.76
N SER A 35 -11.09 -5.89 -21.75
CA SER A 35 -9.76 -6.46 -21.97
C SER A 35 -9.19 -7.09 -20.70
N THR A 36 -8.42 -8.16 -20.87
CA THR A 36 -7.70 -8.83 -19.76
C THR A 36 -6.75 -7.86 -19.05
N SER A 37 -6.18 -6.89 -19.78
CA SER A 37 -5.33 -5.83 -19.25
C SER A 37 -6.07 -4.88 -18.30
N PHE A 38 -7.35 -4.60 -18.56
CA PHE A 38 -8.18 -3.78 -17.67
C PHE A 38 -8.45 -4.49 -16.33
N ALA A 39 -8.73 -5.80 -16.37
CA ALA A 39 -8.89 -6.61 -15.17
C ALA A 39 -7.60 -6.63 -14.34
N LEU A 40 -6.45 -6.88 -14.97
CA LEU A 40 -5.15 -6.83 -14.32
C LEU A 40 -4.87 -5.46 -13.67
N ALA A 41 -5.09 -4.37 -14.41
CA ALA A 41 -4.90 -3.01 -13.92
C ALA A 41 -5.79 -2.73 -12.70
N THR A 42 -7.02 -3.27 -12.69
CA THR A 42 -7.94 -3.15 -11.55
C THR A 42 -7.43 -3.90 -10.31
N TYR A 43 -6.93 -5.13 -10.46
CA TYR A 43 -6.32 -5.87 -9.35
C TYR A 43 -5.08 -5.18 -8.78
N VAL A 44 -4.22 -4.65 -9.65
CA VAL A 44 -3.03 -3.88 -9.25
C VAL A 44 -3.42 -2.64 -8.44
N ARG A 45 -4.49 -1.94 -8.83
CA ARG A 45 -5.03 -0.80 -8.06
C ARG A 45 -5.56 -1.23 -6.69
N LEU A 46 -6.34 -2.32 -6.63
CA LEU A 46 -6.86 -2.82 -5.36
C LEU A 46 -5.73 -3.22 -4.39
N LEU A 47 -4.68 -3.87 -4.91
CA LEU A 47 -3.46 -4.15 -4.14
C LEU A 47 -2.76 -2.86 -3.69
N GLY A 48 -2.61 -1.89 -4.59
CA GLY A 48 -2.02 -0.59 -4.28
C GLY A 48 -2.73 0.12 -3.14
N LEU A 49 -4.07 0.19 -3.20
CA LEU A 49 -4.90 0.74 -2.12
C LEU A 49 -4.71 0.00 -0.80
N LEU A 50 -4.70 -1.33 -0.83
CA LEU A 50 -4.52 -2.14 0.37
C LEU A 50 -3.17 -1.85 1.04
N LEU A 51 -2.09 -1.75 0.27
CA LEU A 51 -0.77 -1.38 0.79
C LEU A 51 -0.73 0.07 1.31
N MET A 52 -1.41 1.00 0.64
CA MET A 52 -1.53 2.38 1.07
C MET A 52 -2.32 2.55 2.37
N VAL A 53 -3.24 1.64 2.70
CA VAL A 53 -3.99 1.65 3.95
C VAL A 53 -3.22 0.93 5.06
N ILE A 54 -2.69 -0.26 4.78
CA ILE A 54 -1.98 -1.08 5.78
C ILE A 54 -0.69 -0.42 6.25
N GLY A 55 0.08 0.22 5.35
CA GLY A 55 1.34 0.88 5.71
C GLY A 55 1.18 1.91 6.84
N PRO A 56 0.34 2.95 6.68
CA PRO A 56 0.03 3.94 7.72
C PRO A 56 -0.57 3.33 8.98
N LEU A 57 -1.44 2.32 8.86
CA LEU A 57 -2.02 1.61 10.01
C LEU A 57 -0.95 0.94 10.87
N LEU A 58 -0.01 0.22 10.24
CA LEU A 58 1.11 -0.41 10.94
C LEU A 58 2.09 0.61 11.52
N ILE A 59 2.28 1.75 10.85
CA ILE A 59 3.05 2.88 11.36
C ILE A 59 2.42 3.44 12.64
N ALA A 60 1.10 3.70 12.61
CA ALA A 60 0.36 4.20 13.77
C ALA A 60 0.43 3.22 14.93
N LEU A 61 0.17 1.93 14.68
CA LEU A 61 0.28 0.86 15.69
C LEU A 61 1.69 0.82 16.31
N LYS A 62 2.73 0.94 15.48
CA LYS A 62 4.12 0.98 15.94
C LYS A 62 4.44 2.24 16.75
N PHE A 63 3.85 3.37 16.39
CA PHE A 63 4.01 4.62 17.12
C PHE A 63 3.36 4.55 18.51
N PHE A 64 2.08 4.16 18.58
CA PHE A 64 1.36 4.02 19.86
C PHE A 64 2.02 2.98 20.77
N SER A 65 2.41 1.83 20.24
CA SER A 65 3.09 0.81 21.04
C SER A 65 4.46 1.25 21.60
N ARG A 66 5.14 2.21 20.96
CA ARG A 66 6.37 2.83 21.50
C ARG A 66 6.09 3.86 22.58
N LEU A 67 4.98 4.59 22.47
CA LEU A 67 4.54 5.52 23.52
C LEU A 67 4.15 4.77 24.79
N ASP A 68 3.43 3.66 24.63
CA ASP A 68 2.95 2.83 25.75
C ASP A 68 4.09 2.20 26.56
N LYS A 69 5.19 1.84 25.90
CA LYS A 69 6.40 1.30 26.55
C LYS A 69 7.29 2.33 27.24
N LYS A 70 6.98 3.61 27.08
CA LYS A 70 7.78 4.71 27.64
C LYS A 70 7.24 5.18 29.00
N SER A 71 6.13 4.60 29.46
CA SER A 71 5.64 4.67 30.84
C SER A 71 6.14 3.50 31.66
#